data_AF-A0A0G4KKD1-F1
#
_entry.id   AF-A0A0G4KKD1-F1
#
_cell.length_a   1.000
_cell.length_b   1.000
_cell.length_c   1.000
_cell.angle_alpha   90.00
_cell.angle_beta   90.00
_cell.angle_gamma   90.00
#
_symmetry.space_group_name_H-M   'P 1'
#
loop_
_entity.id
_entity.type
_entity.pdbx_description
1 polymer ?
#
loop_
_entity_poly.entity_id
_entity_poly.type
_entity_poly.pdbx_seq_one_letter_code
_entity_poly.pdbx_strand_id
1 'polypeptide(L)' 'MPLAGAVQSIRGLYMAVAVWVTHAAGIDGDEAVRRALDPERFKGGDLATLEKASLEGYNEIYKTQETQL' A
#
# COMPACT_ATOMS: atom_id res chain seq x y z
N MET A 1 -0.04 2.21 3.01
CA MET A 1 -0.53 2.67 1.68
C MET A 1 -1.56 1.68 1.14
N PRO A 2 -2.61 2.14 0.43
CA PRO A 2 -3.64 1.27 -0.17
C PRO A 2 -3.07 0.27 -1.19
N LEU A 3 -3.87 -0.71 -1.61
CA LEU A 3 -3.63 -1.56 -2.78
C LEU A 3 -4.64 -1.17 -3.86
N ALA A 4 -4.18 -0.61 -4.98
CA ALA A 4 -5.04 -0.13 -6.06
C ALA A 4 -4.42 -0.36 -7.44
N GLY A 5 -5.16 -1.01 -8.34
CA GLY A 5 -4.71 -1.30 -9.71
C GLY A 5 -5.23 -2.63 -10.25
N ALA A 6 -4.65 -3.07 -11.37
CA ALA A 6 -4.98 -4.36 -11.98
C ALA A 6 -4.32 -5.52 -11.23
N VAL A 7 -5.04 -6.63 -11.09
CA VAL A 7 -4.47 -7.90 -10.60
C VAL A 7 -3.90 -8.65 -11.80
N GLN A 8 -2.57 -8.74 -11.89
CA GLN A 8 -1.88 -9.23 -13.10
C GLN A 8 -2.21 -10.69 -13.41
N SER A 9 -2.46 -11.49 -12.37
CA SER A 9 -2.80 -12.91 -12.48
C SER A 9 -4.21 -13.18 -13.02
N ILE A 10 -5.13 -12.21 -13.00
CA ILE A 10 -6.53 -12.40 -13.40
C ILE A 10 -6.96 -11.25 -14.32
N ARG A 11 -7.09 -11.54 -15.62
CA ARG A 11 -7.47 -10.55 -16.63
C ARG A 11 -8.83 -9.93 -16.30
N GLY A 12 -8.88 -8.60 -16.27
CA GLY A 12 -10.09 -7.83 -16.02
C GLY A 12 -10.43 -7.66 -14.54
N LEU A 13 -9.65 -8.24 -13.61
CA LEU A 13 -9.80 -8.00 -12.19
C LEU A 13 -8.98 -6.78 -11.77
N TYR A 14 -9.65 -5.85 -11.08
CA TYR A 14 -9.05 -4.66 -10.49
C TYR A 14 -9.39 -4.62 -9.01
N MET A 15 -8.52 -4.01 -8.20
CA MET A 15 -8.77 -3.77 -6.80
C MET A 15 -8.53 -2.32 -6.40
N ALA A 16 -9.21 -1.90 -5.33
CA ALA A 16 -8.99 -0.67 -4.60
C ALA A 16 -9.37 -0.93 -3.12
N VAL A 17 -8.41 -1.37 -2.31
CA VAL A 17 -8.65 -1.84 -0.94
C VAL A 17 -7.68 -1.19 0.06
N ALA A 18 -8.03 -1.25 1.34
CA ALA A 18 -7.30 -0.58 2.44
C ALA A 18 -7.13 0.95 2.20
N VAL A 19 -8.23 1.58 1.78
CA VAL A 19 -8.29 3.00 1.41
C VAL A 19 -8.79 3.83 2.60
N TRP A 20 -8.00 4.82 2.99
CA TRP A 20 -8.47 5.88 3.90
C TRP A 20 -9.45 6.81 3.20
N VAL A 21 -10.44 7.33 3.93
CA VAL A 21 -11.45 8.27 3.39
C VAL A 21 -10.80 9.48 2.71
N THR A 22 -9.71 10.00 3.27
CA THR A 22 -8.93 11.12 2.71
C THR A 22 -8.39 10.87 1.31
N HIS A 23 -8.23 9.60 0.91
CA HIS A 23 -7.72 9.23 -0.42
C HIS A 23 -8.81 8.70 -1.35
N ALA A 24 -10.06 8.53 -0.90
CA ALA A 24 -11.10 7.82 -1.64
C ALA A 24 -11.37 8.39 -3.04
N ALA A 25 -11.37 9.72 -3.19
CA ALA A 25 -11.61 10.39 -4.47
C ALA A 25 -10.34 10.57 -5.33
N GLY A 26 -9.15 10.35 -4.74
CA GLY A 26 -7.86 10.71 -5.35
C GLY A 26 -6.96 9.52 -5.65
N ILE A 27 -7.49 8.31 -5.75
CA ILE A 27 -6.74 7.07 -6.02
C ILE A 27 -6.32 6.95 -7.51
N ASP A 28 -5.98 8.07 -8.13
CA ASP A 28 -5.31 8.11 -9.43
C ASP A 28 -4.17 9.13 -9.35
N GLY A 29 -2.99 8.72 -9.81
CA GLY A 29 -1.76 9.50 -9.66
C GLY A 29 -0.75 9.16 -10.75
N ASP A 30 0.42 9.78 -10.65
CA ASP A 30 1.52 9.52 -11.57
C ASP A 30 2.06 8.07 -11.46
N GLU A 31 3.05 7.75 -12.27
CA GLU A 31 3.67 6.42 -12.30
C GLU A 31 4.25 6.01 -10.94
N ALA A 32 4.84 6.94 -10.18
CA ALA A 32 5.41 6.67 -8.87
C ALA A 32 4.30 6.30 -7.87
N VAL A 33 3.19 7.04 -7.88
CA VAL A 33 2.01 6.73 -7.08
C VAL A 33 1.44 5.38 -7.47
N ARG A 34 1.26 5.10 -8.76
CA ARG A 34 0.73 3.81 -9.24
C ARG A 34 1.61 2.63 -8.82
N ARG A 35 2.93 2.77 -8.89
CA ARG A 35 3.87 1.75 -8.41
C ARG A 35 3.78 1.53 -6.91
N ALA A 36 3.64 2.61 -6.12
CA ALA A 36 3.47 2.52 -4.67
C ALA A 36 2.13 1.90 -4.27
N LEU A 37 1.12 1.97 -5.14
CA LEU A 37 -0.21 1.43 -4.93
C LEU A 37 -0.42 0.04 -5.55
N ASP A 38 0.50 -0.46 -6.39
CA ASP A 38 0.35 -1.73 -7.12
C ASP A 38 -0.16 -2.87 -6.21
N PRO A 39 -1.28 -3.52 -6.57
CA PRO A 39 -1.85 -4.68 -5.87
C PRO A 39 -0.85 -5.81 -5.58
N GLU A 40 0.10 -6.02 -6.48
CA GLU A 40 1.04 -7.13 -6.44
C GLU A 40 2.43 -6.70 -5.93
N ARG A 41 2.59 -5.49 -5.37
CA ARG A 41 3.90 -5.00 -4.87
C ARG A 41 4.52 -5.82 -3.73
N PHE A 42 3.73 -6.68 -3.09
CA PHE A 42 4.17 -7.59 -2.02
C PHE A 42 4.17 -9.07 -2.45
N LYS A 43 4.00 -9.34 -3.76
CA LYS A 43 3.97 -10.71 -4.29
C LYS A 43 5.26 -11.45 -3.95
N GLY A 44 5.10 -12.68 -3.47
CA GLY A 44 6.22 -13.50 -2.97
C GLY A 44 6.67 -13.15 -1.54
N GLY A 45 6.02 -12.19 -0.89
CA GLY A 45 6.23 -11.89 0.53
C GLY A 45 5.66 -12.97 1.45
N ASP A 46 6.38 -13.25 2.52
CA ASP A 46 5.95 -14.16 3.59
C ASP A 46 4.86 -13.51 4.47
N LEU A 47 3.86 -14.30 4.88
CA LEU A 47 2.69 -13.80 5.61
C LEU A 47 3.07 -13.23 6.98
N ALA A 48 3.93 -13.91 7.74
CA ALA A 48 4.35 -13.45 9.07
C ALA A 48 5.12 -12.13 8.97
N THR A 49 5.94 -11.98 7.93
CA THR A 49 6.65 -10.74 7.62
C THR A 49 5.67 -9.60 7.30
N LEU A 50 4.66 -9.86 6.47
CA LEU A 50 3.66 -8.84 6.10
C LEU A 50 2.78 -8.45 7.28
N GLU A 51 2.39 -9.40 8.14
CA GLU A 51 1.65 -9.14 9.37
C GLU A 51 2.44 -8.24 10.31
N LYS A 52 3.71 -8.59 10.58
CA LYS A 52 4.61 -7.79 11.40
C LYS A 52 4.73 -6.36 10.86
N ALA A 53 5.00 -6.21 9.56
CA ALA A 53 5.14 -4.91 8.92
C ALA A 53 3.84 -4.08 8.99
N SER A 54 2.67 -4.72 8.88
CA SER A 54 1.38 -4.05 9.03
C SER A 54 1.15 -3.55 10.46
N LEU A 55 1.52 -4.34 11.47
CA LEU A 55 1.40 -3.97 12.88
C LEU A 55 2.37 -2.85 13.27
N GLU A 56 3.62 -2.94 12.80
CA GLU A 56 4.60 -1.86 12.97
C GLU A 56 4.10 -0.59 12.29
N GLY A 57 3.58 -0.70 11.06
CA GLY A 57 2.97 0.43 10.37
C GLY A 57 1.87 1.11 11.20
N TYR A 58 1.01 0.34 11.87
CA TYR A 58 -0.02 0.87 12.77
C TYR A 58 0.57 1.55 14.01
N ASN A 59 1.56 0.92 14.66
CA ASN A 59 2.16 1.45 15.89
C ASN A 59 2.94 2.75 15.67
N GLU A 60 3.44 2.97 14.44
CA GLU A 60 4.29 4.11 14.10
C GLU A 60 3.56 5.23 13.34
N ILE A 61 2.24 5.14 13.09
CA ILE A 61 1.51 6.05 12.16
C ILE A 61 1.65 7.56 12.46
N TYR A 62 1.95 7.92 13.71
CA TYR A 62 2.10 9.32 14.14
C TYR A 62 3.48 9.61 14.74
N LYS A 63 4.42 8.66 14.66
CA LYS A 63 5.77 8.92 15.15
C LYS A 63 6.55 9.71 14.09
N THR A 64 7.17 10.79 14.54
CA THR A 64 8.12 11.55 13.73
C THR A 64 9.49 10.90 13.82
N GLN A 65 10.17 10.75 12.69
CA GLN A 65 11.59 10.37 12.72
C GLN A 65 12.41 11.59 13.19
N GLU A 66 13.21 11.45 14.24
CA GLU A 66 14.18 12.47 14.60
C GLU A 66 15.24 12.54 13.50
N THR A 67 15.38 13.70 12.87
CA THR A 67 16.50 13.96 11.95
C THR A 67 17.79 13.95 12.77
N GLN A 68 18.61 12.91 12.65
CA GLN A 68 20.01 13.01 13.09
C GLN A 68 20.72 14.04 12.22
N LEU A 69 20.98 15.20 12.81
CA LEU A 69 21.81 16.28 12.28
C LEU A 69 23.30 15.88 12.31
#